data_AF-A0A852V7Y1-F1
#
_entry.id   AF-A0A852V7Y1-F1
#
_cell.length_a   1.000
_cell.length_b   1.000
_cell.length_c   1.000
_cell.angle_alpha   90.00
_cell.angle_beta   90.00
_cell.angle_gamma   90.00
#
_symmetry.space_group_name_H-M   'P 1'
#
loop_
_entity.id
_entity.type
_entity.pdbx_description
1 polymer ?
#
loop_
_entity_poly.entity_id
_entity_poly.type
_entity_poly.pdbx_seq_one_letter_code
_entity_poly.pdbx_strand_id
1 'polypeptide(L)'
;MAEALLLRTLRLNCLTNAYADLWSELYDDSWAQDSWAADWPGLPPLGEAGPAWGWSTPLRTERARRAALVELDALVALMLDIDAEELIALYRSRFPQMLTYESAMWFDADGRKIAENFNAFGHGQTKQHFEQLMAHLDPEVNGPVPDGYTAPFYKADREAEYRQAHAVFSERLRRSGWQSPAAPDADGAS
;
A
#
# COMPACT_ATOMS: atom_id res chain seq x y z
N MET A 1 -10.07 -1.66 -13.42
CA MET A 1 -9.33 -0.61 -12.69
C MET A 1 -10.21 0.07 -11.64
N ALA A 2 -11.41 0.54 -12.00
CA ALA A 2 -12.35 1.15 -11.05
C ALA A 2 -12.62 0.27 -9.81
N GLU A 3 -12.89 -1.03 -10.00
CA GLU A 3 -13.11 -1.97 -8.89
C GLU A 3 -11.92 -2.07 -7.92
N ALA A 4 -10.71 -2.21 -8.45
CA ALA A 4 -9.49 -2.27 -7.63
C ALA A 4 -9.28 -1.00 -6.79
N LEU A 5 -9.64 0.16 -7.35
CA LEU A 5 -9.60 1.46 -6.67
C LEU A 5 -10.70 1.56 -5.61
N LEU A 6 -11.93 1.15 -5.95
CA LEU A 6 -13.09 1.19 -5.08
C LEU A 6 -12.88 0.30 -3.83
N LEU A 7 -12.44 -0.94 -4.02
CA LEU A 7 -12.14 -1.87 -2.93
C LEU A 7 -11.14 -1.29 -1.93
N ARG A 8 -9.97 -0.82 -2.40
CA ARG A 8 -8.94 -0.23 -1.54
C ARG A 8 -9.44 1.02 -0.82
N THR A 9 -10.19 1.87 -1.53
CA THR A 9 -10.79 3.09 -0.98
C THR A 9 -11.79 2.78 0.12
N LEU A 10 -12.73 1.87 -0.12
CA LEU A 10 -13.74 1.50 0.87
C LEU A 10 -13.13 0.82 2.08
N ARG A 11 -12.18 -0.11 1.91
CA ARG A 11 -11.51 -0.75 3.05
C ARG A 11 -10.68 0.24 3.90
N LEU A 12 -10.24 1.37 3.34
CA LEU A 12 -9.57 2.43 4.09
C LEU A 12 -10.53 3.33 4.90
N ASN A 13 -11.80 3.45 4.46
CA ASN A 13 -12.78 4.42 4.97
C ASN A 13 -13.92 3.78 5.79
N CYS A 14 -14.37 2.58 5.44
CA CYS A 14 -15.44 1.84 6.12
C CYS A 14 -14.94 1.20 7.43
N LEU A 15 -14.45 2.02 8.36
CA LEU A 15 -13.70 1.59 9.54
C LEU A 15 -14.58 1.04 10.68
N THR A 16 -15.88 1.35 10.65
CA THR A 16 -16.83 0.98 11.70
C THR A 16 -18.11 0.44 11.09
N ASN A 17 -18.92 -0.24 11.90
CA ASN A 17 -20.20 -0.81 11.48
C ASN A 17 -21.22 0.24 11.00
N ALA A 18 -20.98 1.54 11.27
CA ALA A 18 -21.82 2.62 10.73
C ALA A 18 -21.74 2.71 9.19
N TYR A 19 -20.72 2.11 8.58
CA TYR A 19 -20.56 2.03 7.12
C TYR A 19 -21.10 0.73 6.52
N ALA A 20 -21.78 -0.12 7.31
CA ALA A 20 -22.21 -1.44 6.84
C ALA A 20 -23.14 -1.36 5.62
N ASP A 21 -24.11 -0.44 5.63
CA ASP A 21 -25.06 -0.27 4.52
C ASP A 21 -24.32 0.13 3.23
N LEU A 22 -23.47 1.17 3.30
CA LEU A 22 -22.64 1.62 2.17
C LEU A 22 -21.73 0.51 1.65
N TRP A 23 -21.09 -0.24 2.54
CA TRP A 23 -20.22 -1.36 2.15
C TRP A 23 -21.01 -2.41 1.39
N SER A 24 -22.17 -2.82 1.91
CA SER A 24 -23.02 -3.84 1.27
C SER A 24 -23.61 -3.39 -0.07
N GLU A 25 -23.91 -2.10 -0.21
CA GLU A 25 -24.44 -1.51 -1.45
C GLU A 25 -23.40 -1.50 -2.57
N LEU A 26 -22.14 -1.23 -2.23
CA LEU A 26 -21.04 -1.13 -3.20
C LEU A 26 -20.26 -2.42 -3.39
N TYR A 27 -20.53 -3.45 -2.61
CA TYR A 27 -19.82 -4.72 -2.69
C TYR A 27 -20.03 -5.38 -4.05
N ASP A 28 -18.93 -5.88 -4.63
CA ASP A 28 -18.94 -6.68 -5.85
C ASP A 28 -18.23 -8.01 -5.62
N ASP A 29 -18.82 -9.12 -6.07
CA ASP A 29 -18.29 -10.48 -5.89
C ASP A 29 -16.90 -10.66 -6.50
N SER A 30 -16.52 -9.85 -7.50
CA SER A 30 -15.18 -9.88 -8.10
C SER A 30 -14.08 -9.47 -7.13
N TRP A 31 -14.40 -8.75 -6.04
CA TRP A 31 -13.43 -8.35 -5.04
C TRP A 31 -12.78 -9.53 -4.33
N ALA A 32 -13.48 -10.66 -4.22
CA ALA A 32 -12.94 -11.90 -3.68
C ALA A 32 -11.75 -12.44 -4.49
N GLN A 33 -11.65 -12.05 -5.76
CA GLN A 33 -10.55 -12.41 -6.66
C GLN A 33 -9.47 -11.34 -6.76
N ASP A 34 -9.64 -10.17 -6.13
CA ASP A 34 -8.60 -9.15 -6.10
C ASP A 34 -7.52 -9.50 -5.06
N SER A 35 -6.29 -9.18 -5.42
CA SER A 35 -5.10 -9.35 -4.60
C SER A 35 -4.32 -8.05 -4.57
N TRP A 36 -3.46 -7.92 -3.56
CA TRP A 36 -2.40 -6.93 -3.59
C TRP A 36 -1.58 -7.05 -4.88
N ALA A 37 -1.17 -5.89 -5.41
CA ALA A 37 -0.41 -5.76 -6.63
C ALA A 37 1.10 -5.77 -6.36
N ALA A 38 1.55 -5.10 -5.28
CA ALA A 38 2.90 -5.27 -4.78
C ALA A 38 2.97 -6.46 -3.80
N ASP A 39 4.18 -7.00 -3.62
CA ASP A 39 4.39 -8.07 -2.65
C ASP A 39 4.44 -7.48 -1.23
N TRP A 40 3.45 -7.83 -0.41
CA TRP A 40 3.36 -7.43 0.98
C TRP A 40 3.36 -8.65 1.90
N PRO A 41 4.54 -9.24 2.21
CA PRO A 41 4.62 -10.45 3.01
C PRO A 41 3.95 -10.28 4.37
N GLY A 42 3.00 -11.15 4.71
CA GLY A 42 2.31 -11.12 6.01
C GLY A 42 1.11 -10.16 6.12
N LEU A 43 0.75 -9.42 5.06
CA LEU A 43 -0.53 -8.71 5.06
C LEU A 43 -1.69 -9.68 4.81
N PRO A 44 -2.86 -9.48 5.45
CA PRO A 44 -4.08 -10.22 5.13
C PRO A 44 -4.46 -10.05 3.65
N PRO A 45 -5.04 -11.08 3.01
CA PRO A 45 -5.50 -11.00 1.64
C PRO A 45 -6.45 -9.82 1.41
N LEU A 46 -6.32 -9.18 0.24
CA LEU A 46 -7.17 -8.03 -0.08
C LEU A 46 -8.64 -8.45 -0.26
N GLY A 47 -8.87 -9.58 -0.92
CA GLY A 47 -10.21 -10.15 -1.17
C GLY A 47 -10.86 -10.89 0.00
N GLU A 48 -10.27 -10.90 1.21
CA GLU A 48 -10.90 -11.53 2.39
C GLU A 48 -12.15 -10.76 2.89
N ALA A 49 -12.35 -9.54 2.42
CA ALA A 49 -13.53 -8.75 2.77
C ALA A 49 -14.77 -9.32 2.04
N GLY A 50 -15.73 -9.84 2.80
CA GLY A 50 -17.01 -10.33 2.28
C GLY A 50 -18.09 -9.25 2.17
N PRO A 51 -19.30 -9.60 1.68
CA PRO A 51 -20.40 -8.65 1.46
C PRO A 51 -20.95 -8.04 2.75
N ALA A 52 -20.89 -8.78 3.86
CA ALA A 52 -21.25 -8.26 5.18
C ALA A 52 -20.06 -7.55 5.81
N TRP A 53 -20.31 -6.35 6.36
CA TRP A 53 -19.29 -5.64 7.12
C TRP A 53 -18.88 -6.44 8.36
N GLY A 54 -17.58 -6.60 8.57
CA GLY A 54 -17.04 -7.38 9.67
C GLY A 54 -15.61 -7.00 10.04
N TRP A 55 -15.01 -7.85 10.87
CA TRP A 55 -13.64 -7.59 11.34
C TRP A 55 -12.60 -7.70 10.23
N SER A 56 -12.79 -8.47 9.16
CA SER A 56 -11.85 -8.46 8.03
C SER A 56 -12.04 -7.26 7.08
N THR A 57 -13.15 -6.51 7.19
CA THR A 57 -13.51 -5.47 6.21
C THR A 57 -12.49 -4.33 6.13
N PRO A 58 -12.20 -3.55 7.21
CA PRO A 58 -11.28 -2.43 7.06
C PRO A 58 -9.80 -2.81 7.24
N LEU A 59 -8.94 -2.03 6.59
CA LEU A 59 -7.49 -2.11 6.78
C LEU A 59 -7.12 -1.34 8.06
N ARG A 60 -6.75 -2.07 9.12
CA ARG A 60 -6.50 -1.49 10.46
C ARG A 60 -5.03 -1.25 10.78
N THR A 61 -4.17 -2.19 10.43
CA THR A 61 -2.73 -2.06 10.72
C THR A 61 -2.15 -0.88 9.94
N GLU A 62 -1.18 -0.19 10.53
CA GLU A 62 -0.51 0.95 9.88
C GLU A 62 0.12 0.53 8.54
N ARG A 63 0.69 -0.68 8.48
CA ARG A 63 1.26 -1.25 7.25
C ARG A 63 0.22 -1.48 6.15
N ALA A 64 -0.88 -2.17 6.44
CA ALA A 64 -1.91 -2.44 5.43
C ALA A 64 -2.54 -1.16 4.88
N ARG A 65 -2.70 -0.14 5.74
CA ARG A 65 -3.18 1.19 5.30
C ARG A 65 -2.18 1.86 4.36
N ARG A 66 -0.88 1.84 4.68
CA ARG A 66 0.18 2.35 3.80
C ARG A 66 0.22 1.61 2.47
N ALA A 67 0.15 0.28 2.48
CA ALA A 67 0.14 -0.55 1.27
C ALA A 67 -1.02 -0.18 0.34
N ALA A 68 -2.22 0.03 0.88
CA ALA A 68 -3.37 0.49 0.09
C ALA A 68 -3.14 1.89 -0.50
N LEU A 69 -2.54 2.82 0.23
CA LEU A 69 -2.20 4.14 -0.31
C LEU A 69 -1.20 4.05 -1.46
N VAL A 70 -0.16 3.21 -1.32
CA VAL A 70 0.83 2.97 -2.38
C VAL A 70 0.16 2.43 -3.65
N GLU A 71 -0.74 1.45 -3.51
CA GLU A 71 -1.43 0.89 -4.66
C GLU A 71 -2.47 1.83 -5.25
N LEU A 72 -3.13 2.67 -4.44
CA LEU A 72 -4.03 3.72 -4.94
C LEU A 72 -3.28 4.74 -5.79
N ASP A 73 -2.08 5.17 -5.36
CA ASP A 73 -1.26 6.08 -6.16
C ASP A 73 -0.90 5.44 -7.52
N ALA A 74 -0.52 4.16 -7.54
CA ALA A 74 -0.22 3.44 -8.77
C ALA A 74 -1.45 3.26 -9.69
N LEU A 75 -2.62 2.99 -9.11
CA LEU A 75 -3.90 2.93 -9.84
C LEU A 75 -4.23 4.27 -10.50
N VAL A 76 -4.12 5.36 -9.74
CA VAL A 76 -4.43 6.71 -10.24
C VAL A 76 -3.40 7.15 -11.28
N ALA A 77 -2.11 6.84 -11.09
CA ALA A 77 -1.09 7.12 -12.09
C ALA A 77 -1.44 6.48 -13.44
N LEU A 78 -1.83 5.21 -13.45
CA LEU A 78 -2.27 4.52 -14.67
C LEU A 78 -3.52 5.15 -15.30
N MET A 79 -4.47 5.61 -14.49
CA MET A 79 -5.66 6.30 -15.00
C MET A 79 -5.35 7.64 -15.65
N LEU A 80 -4.24 8.26 -15.27
CA LEU A 80 -3.75 9.54 -15.80
C LEU A 80 -2.67 9.38 -16.87
N ASP A 81 -2.41 8.14 -17.33
CA ASP A 81 -1.37 7.80 -18.30
C ASP A 81 0.05 8.22 -17.83
N ILE A 82 0.29 8.11 -16.53
CA ILE A 82 1.58 8.38 -15.88
C ILE A 82 2.32 7.06 -15.67
N ASP A 83 3.57 6.98 -16.14
CA ASP A 83 4.40 5.80 -15.95
C ASP A 83 4.97 5.68 -14.51
N ALA A 84 5.52 4.53 -14.17
CA ALA A 84 6.03 4.27 -12.82
C ALA A 84 7.19 5.21 -12.42
N GLU A 85 8.08 5.58 -13.35
CA GLU A 85 9.21 6.45 -13.08
C GLU A 85 8.78 7.92 -12.99
N GLU A 86 7.78 8.33 -13.78
CA GLU A 86 7.12 9.63 -13.65
C GLU A 86 6.41 9.76 -12.31
N LEU A 87 5.69 8.72 -11.86
CA LEU A 87 5.09 8.67 -10.53
C LEU A 87 6.15 8.83 -9.43
N ILE A 88 7.28 8.14 -9.55
CA ILE A 88 8.41 8.27 -8.61
C ILE A 88 9.02 9.69 -8.66
N ALA A 89 9.16 10.29 -9.84
CA ALA A 89 9.66 11.64 -9.98
C ALA A 89 8.71 12.68 -9.35
N LEU A 90 7.40 12.50 -9.50
CA LEU A 90 6.38 13.29 -8.81
C LEU A 90 6.47 13.11 -7.29
N TYR A 91 6.60 11.87 -6.82
CA TYR A 91 6.77 11.58 -5.40
C TYR A 91 7.97 12.32 -4.79
N ARG A 92 9.14 12.19 -5.42
CA ARG A 92 10.39 12.84 -4.97
C ARG A 92 10.30 14.36 -4.95
N SER A 93 9.70 14.95 -5.98
CA SER A 93 9.65 16.41 -6.16
C SER A 93 8.55 17.08 -5.33
N ARG A 94 7.40 16.43 -5.16
CA ARG A 94 6.22 17.02 -4.50
C ARG A 94 6.10 16.65 -3.03
N PHE A 95 6.69 15.54 -2.59
CA PHE A 95 6.57 15.05 -1.22
C PHE A 95 7.92 14.78 -0.54
N PRO A 96 8.87 15.73 -0.54
CA PRO A 96 10.22 15.50 0.01
C PRO A 96 10.24 15.15 1.51
N GLN A 97 9.29 15.68 2.28
CA GLN A 97 9.15 15.33 3.71
C GLN A 97 8.70 13.89 3.90
N MET A 98 7.76 13.42 3.07
CA MET A 98 7.30 12.05 3.12
C MET A 98 8.40 11.07 2.72
N LEU A 99 9.18 11.40 1.67
CA LEU A 99 10.39 10.66 1.29
C LEU A 99 11.37 10.53 2.46
N THR A 100 11.65 11.63 3.14
CA THR A 100 12.55 11.64 4.30
C THR A 100 12.02 10.73 5.40
N TYR A 101 10.74 10.83 5.75
CA TYR A 101 10.13 10.00 6.80
C TYR A 101 10.09 8.51 6.45
N GLU A 102 9.75 8.15 5.22
CA GLU A 102 9.66 6.75 4.81
C GLU A 102 11.03 6.09 4.66
N SER A 103 12.11 6.84 4.37
CA SER A 103 13.45 6.27 4.27
C SER A 103 13.96 5.60 5.55
N ALA A 104 13.41 6.01 6.70
CA ALA A 104 13.67 5.47 8.03
C ALA A 104 12.38 4.93 8.70
N MET A 105 11.47 4.35 7.90
CA MET A 105 10.23 3.72 8.36
C MET A 105 10.28 2.20 8.18
N TRP A 106 9.85 1.51 9.22
CA TRP A 106 9.79 0.06 9.30
C TRP A 106 8.42 -0.38 9.83
N PHE A 107 8.07 -1.62 9.53
CA PHE A 107 6.89 -2.27 10.06
C PHE A 107 7.25 -3.63 10.62
N ASP A 108 6.65 -3.98 11.74
CA ASP A 108 6.79 -5.30 12.34
C ASP A 108 5.85 -6.32 11.65
N ALA A 109 5.91 -7.59 12.07
CA ALA A 109 5.10 -8.67 11.52
C ALA A 109 3.59 -8.47 11.73
N ASP A 110 3.20 -7.76 12.79
CA ASP A 110 1.80 -7.42 13.10
C ASP A 110 1.33 -6.13 12.38
N GLY A 111 2.21 -5.53 11.56
CA GLY A 111 1.92 -4.34 10.77
C GLY A 111 1.93 -3.03 11.57
N ARG A 112 2.54 -3.02 12.76
CA ARG A 112 2.80 -1.84 13.59
C ARG A 112 4.00 -1.08 13.03
N LYS A 113 3.92 0.25 13.01
CA LYS A 113 4.97 1.11 12.45
C LYS A 113 6.03 1.45 13.50
N ILE A 114 7.28 1.52 13.06
CA ILE A 114 8.42 2.12 13.77
C ILE A 114 9.11 3.10 12.81
N ALA A 115 9.26 4.37 13.20
CA ALA A 115 9.93 5.39 12.40
C ALA A 115 10.96 6.18 13.20
N GLU A 116 12.02 6.68 12.57
CA GLU A 116 13.03 7.51 13.24
C GLU A 116 12.47 8.85 13.72
N ASN A 117 11.73 9.53 12.84
CA ASN A 117 11.23 10.88 13.09
C ASN A 117 9.96 10.85 13.93
N PHE A 118 9.91 11.66 15.00
CA PHE A 118 8.75 11.73 15.90
C PHE A 118 7.45 12.17 15.22
N ASN A 119 7.51 12.93 14.12
CA ASN A 119 6.33 13.31 13.33
C ASN A 119 5.76 12.13 12.52
N ALA A 120 6.51 11.04 12.39
CA ALA A 120 6.16 9.85 11.63
C ALA A 120 5.95 8.61 12.51
N PHE A 121 6.00 8.75 13.84
CA PHE A 121 5.87 7.65 14.80
C PHE A 121 4.60 6.81 14.59
N GLY A 122 4.74 5.53 14.89
CA GLY A 122 3.62 4.60 15.01
C GLY A 122 2.84 4.80 16.29
N HIS A 123 1.68 4.15 16.39
CA HIS A 123 0.84 4.25 17.58
C HIS A 123 1.53 3.68 18.82
N GLY A 124 1.73 4.51 19.84
CA GLY A 124 2.42 4.14 21.07
C GLY A 124 3.94 4.04 20.94
N GLN A 125 4.51 4.47 19.81
CA GLN A 125 5.96 4.43 19.60
C GLN A 125 6.68 5.48 20.45
N THR A 126 7.82 5.11 21.04
CA THR A 126 8.79 6.04 21.66
C THR A 126 10.07 6.12 20.83
N LYS A 127 10.95 7.10 21.13
CA LYS A 127 12.28 7.19 20.49
C LYS A 127 13.10 5.91 20.69
N GLN A 128 12.99 5.30 21.88
CA GLN A 128 13.75 4.10 22.24
C GLN A 128 13.43 2.90 21.35
N HIS A 129 12.19 2.77 20.87
CA HIS A 129 11.82 1.65 19.98
C HIS A 129 12.60 1.67 18.66
N PHE A 130 12.91 2.86 18.11
CA PHE A 130 13.71 2.95 16.89
C PHE A 130 15.19 2.61 17.16
N GLU A 131 15.75 3.07 18.30
CA GLU A 131 17.10 2.70 18.72
C GLU A 131 17.24 1.19 18.94
N GLN A 132 16.25 0.56 19.61
CA GLN A 132 16.17 -0.89 19.76
C GLN A 132 16.10 -1.60 18.40
N LEU A 133 15.34 -1.05 17.45
CA LEU A 133 15.23 -1.64 16.12
C LEU A 133 16.57 -1.58 15.39
N MET A 134 17.28 -0.45 15.45
CA MET A 134 18.60 -0.34 14.84
C MET A 134 19.60 -1.31 15.47
N ALA A 135 19.58 -1.47 16.80
CA ALA A 135 20.40 -2.46 17.49
C ALA A 135 20.04 -3.92 17.13
N HIS A 136 18.76 -4.21 16.91
CA HIS A 136 18.28 -5.53 16.49
C HIS A 136 18.71 -5.90 15.06
N LEU A 137 18.66 -4.93 14.14
CA LEU A 137 18.99 -5.13 12.73
C LEU A 137 20.50 -5.12 12.45
N ASP A 138 21.30 -4.53 13.34
CA ASP A 138 22.74 -4.54 13.26
C ASP A 138 23.29 -5.95 13.54
N PRO A 139 23.95 -6.63 12.58
CA PRO A 139 24.47 -7.98 12.76
C PRO A 139 25.58 -8.10 13.81
N GLU A 140 26.30 -7.01 14.10
CA GLU A 140 27.38 -6.99 15.10
C GLU A 140 26.82 -6.86 16.52
N VAL A 141 25.73 -6.09 16.67
CA VAL A 141 25.06 -5.91 17.97
C VAL A 141 24.06 -7.03 18.23
N ASN A 142 23.27 -7.40 17.23
CA ASN A 142 22.21 -8.42 17.27
C ASN A 142 21.33 -8.29 18.52
N GLY A 143 20.83 -7.07 18.75
CA GLY A 143 20.00 -6.73 19.89
C GLY A 143 18.67 -7.50 19.92
N PRO A 144 17.97 -7.54 21.06
CA PRO A 144 16.64 -8.13 21.14
C PRO A 144 15.63 -7.36 20.28
N VAL A 145 14.52 -8.01 19.95
CA VAL A 145 13.38 -7.35 19.29
C VAL A 145 12.89 -6.17 20.15
N PRO A 146 12.56 -5.00 19.56
CA PRO A 146 11.99 -3.87 20.27
C PRO A 146 10.77 -4.21 21.12
N ASP A 147 10.64 -3.54 22.27
CA ASP A 147 9.58 -3.84 23.23
C ASP A 147 8.18 -3.63 22.63
N GLY A 148 7.33 -4.66 22.67
CA GLY A 148 5.96 -4.59 22.15
C GLY A 148 5.84 -4.67 20.61
N TYR A 149 6.89 -5.13 19.92
CA TYR A 149 6.90 -5.40 18.49
C TYR A 149 7.29 -6.85 18.17
N THR A 150 6.98 -7.28 16.95
CA THR A 150 7.17 -8.67 16.50
C THR A 150 8.01 -8.76 15.23
N ALA A 151 9.13 -9.50 15.25
CA ALA A 151 9.93 -9.78 14.05
C ALA A 151 9.21 -10.78 13.10
N PRO A 152 9.49 -10.80 11.78
CA PRO A 152 10.49 -10.00 11.07
C PRO A 152 10.03 -8.56 10.80
N PHE A 153 11.00 -7.68 10.54
CA PHE A 153 10.74 -6.29 10.19
C PHE A 153 10.82 -6.07 8.68
N TYR A 154 9.87 -5.30 8.16
CA TYR A 154 9.80 -4.87 6.77
C TYR A 154 10.18 -3.39 6.66
N LYS A 155 11.19 -3.07 5.86
CA LYS A 155 11.56 -1.68 5.55
C LYS A 155 10.65 -1.14 4.46
N ALA A 156 10.10 0.06 4.66
CA ALA A 156 9.35 0.75 3.62
C ALA A 156 10.26 1.08 2.42
N ASP A 157 9.79 0.76 1.21
CA ASP A 157 10.47 1.11 -0.04
C ASP A 157 9.43 1.52 -1.10
N ARG A 158 8.89 2.74 -0.95
CA ARG A 158 7.82 3.24 -1.82
C ARG A 158 8.15 3.18 -3.29
N GLU A 159 9.40 3.41 -3.66
CA GLU A 159 9.79 3.41 -5.07
C GLU A 159 9.75 2.00 -5.66
N ALA A 160 10.29 1.01 -4.95
CA ALA A 160 10.18 -0.39 -5.38
C ALA A 160 8.71 -0.86 -5.39
N GLU A 161 7.95 -0.49 -4.36
CA GLU A 161 6.53 -0.84 -4.23
C GLU A 161 5.69 -0.20 -5.36
N TYR A 162 5.95 1.06 -5.74
CA TYR A 162 5.31 1.71 -6.89
C TYR A 162 5.61 0.98 -8.19
N ARG A 163 6.87 0.61 -8.45
CA ARG A 163 7.22 -0.16 -9.65
C ARG A 163 6.47 -1.48 -9.72
N GLN A 164 6.41 -2.22 -8.61
CA GLN A 164 5.70 -3.49 -8.55
C GLN A 164 4.20 -3.32 -8.79
N ALA A 165 3.56 -2.43 -8.03
CA ALA A 165 2.13 -2.18 -8.13
C ALA A 165 1.74 -1.71 -9.55
N HIS A 166 2.48 -0.76 -10.10
CA HIS A 166 2.24 -0.22 -11.43
C HIS A 166 2.41 -1.31 -12.51
N ALA A 167 3.45 -2.14 -12.43
CA ALA A 167 3.65 -3.25 -13.37
C ALA A 167 2.49 -4.26 -13.35
N VAL A 168 2.02 -4.65 -12.17
CA VAL A 168 0.90 -5.59 -12.04
C VAL A 168 -0.41 -4.97 -12.53
N PHE A 169 -0.68 -3.72 -12.20
CA PHE A 169 -1.89 -3.05 -12.68
C PHE A 169 -1.87 -2.79 -14.19
N SER A 170 -0.70 -2.45 -14.76
CA SER A 170 -0.50 -2.35 -16.21
C SER A 170 -0.82 -3.66 -16.91
N GLU A 171 -0.36 -4.79 -16.34
CA GLU A 171 -0.65 -6.12 -16.84
C GLU A 171 -2.16 -6.43 -16.79
N ARG A 172 -2.81 -6.16 -15.65
CA ARG A 172 -4.26 -6.36 -15.49
C ARG A 172 -5.05 -5.52 -16.50
N LEU A 173 -4.65 -4.26 -16.70
CA LEU A 173 -5.28 -3.35 -17.66
C LEU A 173 -5.14 -3.87 -19.09
N ARG A 174 -3.94 -4.28 -19.51
CA ARG A 174 -3.71 -4.85 -20.84
C ARG A 174 -4.54 -6.12 -21.09
N ARG A 175 -4.64 -7.00 -20.09
CA ARG A 175 -5.48 -8.22 -20.16
C ARG A 175 -6.97 -7.93 -20.27
N SER A 176 -7.43 -6.79 -19.76
CA SER A 176 -8.84 -6.39 -19.88
C SER A 176 -9.23 -5.91 -21.29
N GLY A 177 -8.25 -5.77 -22.21
CA GLY A 177 -8.48 -5.27 -23.56
C GLY A 177 -8.70 -3.75 -23.65
N TRP A 178 -8.47 -3.03 -22.55
CA TRP A 178 -8.55 -1.57 -22.55
C TRP A 178 -7.44 -0.97 -23.41
N GLN A 179 -7.82 -0.08 -24.32
CA GLN A 179 -6.92 0.70 -25.16
C GLN A 179 -6.92 2.14 -24.66
N SER A 180 -5.73 2.74 -24.51
CA SER A 180 -5.63 4.14 -24.07
C SER A 180 -6.25 5.06 -25.13
N PRO A 181 -7.15 5.99 -24.74
CA PRO A 181 -7.66 7.02 -25.64
C PRO A 181 -6.57 7.93 -26.22
N ALA A 182 -5.37 7.93 -25.64
CA ALA A 182 -4.24 8.75 -26.05
C ALA A 182 -3.25 8.03 -26.98
N ALA A 183 -3.45 6.74 -27.29
CA ALA A 183 -2.62 6.06 -28.26
C ALA A 183 -2.99 6.56 -29.68
N PRO A 184 -2.08 7.22 -30.43
CA PRO A 184 -2.36 7.53 -31.82
C PRO A 184 -2.51 6.23 -32.60
N ASP A 185 -3.52 6.18 -33.48
CA ASP A 185 -3.73 5.08 -34.41
C ASP A 185 -2.43 4.81 -35.17
N ALA A 186 -1.78 3.68 -34.87
CA ALA A 186 -0.60 3.21 -35.58
C ALA A 186 -0.96 2.54 -36.92
N ASP A 187 -2.11 2.90 -37.51
CA ASP A 187 -2.60 2.39 -38.79
C ASP A 187 -2.95 3.56 -39.70
N GLY A 188 -1.92 4.19 -40.25
CA GLY A 188 -2.04 5.34 -41.15
C GLY A 188 -0.84 5.53 -42.07
N ALA A 189 -0.23 4.45 -42.54
CA ALA A 189 0.75 4.52 -43.64
C ALA A 189 0.58 3.29 -44.55
N SER A 190 -0.29 3.43 -45.55
CA SER A 190 -0.22 2.69 -46.82
C SER A 190 0.34 3.59 -47.90
#